data_AF-A0A0F9HW16-F1
#
_entry.id   AF-A0A0F9HW16-F1
#
_cell.length_a   1.000
_cell.length_b   1.000
_cell.length_c   1.000
_cell.angle_alpha   90.00
_cell.angle_beta   90.00
_cell.angle_gamma   90.00
#
_symmetry.space_group_name_H-M   'P 1'
#
loop_
_entity.id
_entity.type
_entity.pdbx_description
1 polymer ?
#
loop_
_entity_poly.entity_id
_entity_poly.type
_entity_poly.pdbx_seq_one_letter_code
_entity_poly.pdbx_strand_id
1 'polypeptide(L)'
;MSVNEKSKQVIEDKKPEVVLPAEIKLNKKEVKKCVVAVDMTPQDVLQLDTEGYDLFFDEDPVKFLELPPEIFKTLSKINKDRYAVSFTLNRQVKKERANPPSGVIISGRLATATARLEVHGGSEDMHTCWFRPDQHRQKVYEGYKVVDDEEVETFGGDVGSTHTVGIKGDTELILMEIPKKEFEKRQEDLATASHRRGEVEQLATRERLASEHGKDAVKNPELFTSEEGREVIRKRG
;
A
#
# COMPACT_ATOMS: atom_id res chain seq x y z
N MET A 1 -64.20 29.63 55.68
CA MET A 1 -64.02 28.30 56.29
C MET A 1 -63.33 27.42 55.28
N SER A 2 -62.24 26.75 55.70
CA SER A 2 -61.49 25.77 54.91
C SER A 2 -62.38 24.70 54.30
N VAL A 3 -62.05 24.24 53.10
CA VAL A 3 -61.76 22.82 52.87
C VAL A 3 -60.65 22.71 51.83
N ASN A 4 -59.70 21.85 52.16
CA ASN A 4 -58.50 21.47 51.43
C ASN A 4 -58.80 20.12 50.77
N GLU A 5 -58.59 19.92 49.47
CA GLU A 5 -58.50 18.55 48.95
C GLU A 5 -57.69 18.42 47.67
N LYS A 6 -56.93 17.33 47.65
CA LYS A 6 -55.81 16.99 46.77
C LYS A 6 -56.27 16.66 45.35
N SER A 7 -55.41 16.90 44.36
CA SER A 7 -55.38 16.10 43.13
C SER A 7 -53.98 16.10 42.53
N LYS A 8 -53.32 14.94 42.61
CA LYS A 8 -52.17 14.54 41.79
C LYS A 8 -52.65 14.35 40.36
N GLN A 9 -51.86 14.73 39.35
CA GLN A 9 -51.62 13.93 38.13
C GLN A 9 -50.51 14.59 37.28
N VAL A 10 -49.37 13.91 37.19
CA VAL A 10 -48.80 13.30 35.97
C VAL A 10 -47.88 14.28 35.23
N ILE A 11 -46.59 14.15 35.53
CA ILE A 11 -45.52 14.67 34.70
C ILE A 11 -45.46 13.74 33.49
N GLU A 12 -46.00 14.17 32.37
CA GLU A 12 -45.73 13.55 31.07
C GLU A 12 -44.25 13.81 30.73
N ASP A 13 -43.42 12.78 30.82
CA ASP A 13 -42.08 12.74 30.25
C ASP A 13 -42.18 12.86 28.72
N LYS A 14 -42.28 14.10 28.23
CA LYS A 14 -42.03 14.39 26.81
C LYS A 14 -40.53 14.26 26.57
N LYS A 15 -40.15 13.06 26.15
CA LYS A 15 -38.88 12.75 25.49
C LYS A 15 -38.51 13.90 24.54
N PRO A 16 -37.37 14.59 24.72
CA PRO A 16 -37.00 15.66 23.81
C PRO A 16 -36.77 15.04 22.43
N GLU A 17 -37.64 15.40 21.50
CA GLU A 17 -37.47 15.13 20.08
C GLU A 17 -36.19 15.85 19.65
N VAL A 18 -35.13 15.06 19.45
CA VAL A 18 -33.87 15.54 18.90
C VAL A 18 -34.15 15.96 17.46
N VAL A 19 -34.47 17.24 17.29
CA VAL A 19 -34.47 17.88 15.98
C VAL A 19 -33.02 17.88 15.52
N LEU A 20 -32.65 16.85 14.76
CA LEU A 20 -31.38 16.81 14.04
C LEU A 20 -31.32 18.07 13.17
N PRO A 21 -30.29 18.93 13.29
CA PRO A 21 -30.18 20.11 12.45
C PRO A 21 -30.16 19.65 11.00
N ALA A 22 -31.02 20.30 10.20
CA ALA A 22 -31.15 20.11 8.77
C ALA A 22 -29.77 19.95 8.13
N GLU A 23 -29.65 18.94 7.26
CA GLU A 23 -28.47 18.67 6.45
C GLU A 23 -27.86 19.98 5.96
N ILE A 24 -26.68 20.30 6.51
CA ILE A 24 -25.87 21.39 5.97
C ILE A 24 -25.51 20.93 4.56
N LYS A 25 -26.24 21.46 3.58
CA LYS A 25 -25.86 21.40 2.18
C LYS A 25 -24.53 22.13 2.07
N LEU A 26 -23.44 21.40 2.29
CA LEU A 26 -22.10 21.78 1.89
C LEU A 26 -22.18 21.96 0.38
N ASN A 27 -22.41 23.19 -0.06
CA ASN A 27 -22.10 23.61 -1.41
C ASN A 27 -20.64 23.22 -1.63
N LYS A 28 -20.40 22.07 -2.28
CA LYS A 28 -19.10 21.69 -2.79
C LYS A 28 -18.78 22.72 -3.87
N LYS A 29 -18.19 23.84 -3.44
CA LYS A 29 -17.58 24.81 -4.33
C LYS A 29 -16.54 23.99 -5.09
N GLU A 30 -16.70 23.88 -6.41
CA GLU A 30 -15.72 23.18 -7.25
C GLU A 30 -14.37 23.86 -7.05
N VAL A 31 -13.48 23.19 -6.32
CA VAL A 31 -12.15 23.71 -6.06
C VAL A 31 -11.33 23.45 -7.30
N LYS A 32 -10.90 24.53 -7.96
CA LYS A 32 -10.07 24.45 -9.16
C LYS A 32 -8.67 24.03 -8.74
N LYS A 33 -8.14 22.99 -9.39
CA LYS A 33 -6.80 22.45 -9.11
C LYS A 33 -5.81 22.98 -10.13
N CYS A 34 -4.60 23.31 -9.70
CA CYS A 34 -3.52 23.76 -10.56
C CYS A 34 -2.20 23.09 -10.15
N VAL A 35 -1.41 22.66 -11.13
CA VAL A 35 -0.06 22.16 -10.90
C VAL A 35 0.91 23.32 -11.05
N VAL A 36 1.76 23.53 -10.04
CA VAL A 36 2.79 24.57 -9.99
C VAL A 36 4.14 23.95 -10.32
N ALA A 37 4.78 24.46 -11.36
CA ALA A 37 6.10 24.02 -11.82
C ALA A 37 7.03 25.23 -12.08
N VAL A 38 8.30 24.95 -12.40
CA VAL A 38 9.42 25.90 -12.51
C VAL A 38 9.22 26.97 -13.59
N ASP A 39 8.34 26.71 -14.55
CA ASP A 39 7.95 27.63 -15.61
C ASP A 39 6.98 28.73 -15.13
N MET A 40 6.40 28.58 -13.94
CA MET A 40 5.54 29.60 -13.32
C MET A 40 6.36 30.60 -12.50
N THR A 41 5.92 31.86 -12.47
CA THR A 41 6.54 32.84 -11.58
C THR A 41 5.97 32.73 -10.15
N PRO A 42 6.74 33.03 -9.10
CA PRO A 42 6.22 33.05 -7.73
C PRO A 42 5.00 33.97 -7.54
N GLN A 43 4.89 35.02 -8.34
CA GLN A 43 3.76 35.96 -8.34
C GLN A 43 2.49 35.32 -8.92
N ASP A 44 2.61 34.52 -9.97
CA ASP A 44 1.48 33.77 -10.55
C ASP A 44 0.92 32.77 -9.54
N VAL A 45 1.81 32.12 -8.78
CA VAL A 45 1.42 31.20 -7.70
C VAL A 45 0.60 31.91 -6.63
N LEU A 46 1.02 33.11 -6.23
CA LEU A 46 0.29 33.91 -5.26
C LEU A 46 -1.08 34.33 -5.82
N GLN A 47 -1.14 34.72 -7.09
CA GLN A 47 -2.40 35.07 -7.74
C GLN A 47 -3.37 33.88 -7.73
N LEU A 48 -2.92 32.69 -8.11
CA LEU A 48 -3.75 31.48 -8.09
C LEU A 48 -4.23 31.11 -6.69
N ASP A 49 -3.39 31.29 -5.66
CA ASP A 49 -3.80 31.11 -4.27
C ASP A 49 -4.91 32.10 -3.88
N THR A 50 -4.80 33.38 -4.27
CA THR A 50 -5.84 34.40 -4.01
C THR A 50 -7.14 34.14 -4.78
N GLU A 51 -7.05 33.53 -5.96
CA GLU A 51 -8.20 33.09 -6.76
C GLU A 51 -8.87 31.81 -6.17
N GLY A 52 -8.25 31.21 -5.15
CA GLY A 52 -8.77 30.06 -4.42
C GLY A 52 -8.47 28.72 -5.08
N TYR A 53 -7.40 28.62 -5.85
CA TYR A 53 -6.96 27.36 -6.43
C TYR A 53 -6.31 26.44 -5.40
N ASP A 54 -6.53 25.15 -5.58
CA ASP A 54 -5.75 24.11 -4.95
C ASP A 54 -4.43 23.92 -5.72
N LEU A 55 -3.33 24.35 -5.11
CA LEU A 55 -2.00 24.30 -5.71
C LEU A 55 -1.31 22.97 -5.39
N PHE A 56 -0.87 22.26 -6.43
CA PHE A 56 -0.08 21.03 -6.35
C PHE A 56 1.31 21.31 -6.92
N PHE A 57 2.34 21.26 -6.10
CA PHE A 57 3.71 21.53 -6.56
C PHE A 57 4.30 20.27 -7.20
N ASP A 58 4.89 20.43 -8.38
CA ASP A 58 5.49 19.32 -9.15
C ASP A 58 6.62 18.68 -8.35
N GLU A 59 6.55 17.36 -8.15
CA GLU A 59 7.50 16.60 -7.34
C GLU A 59 8.82 16.31 -8.08
N ASP A 60 8.87 16.53 -9.41
CA ASP A 60 10.10 16.38 -10.20
C ASP A 60 11.16 17.41 -9.75
N PRO A 61 12.35 16.98 -9.32
CA PRO A 61 13.41 17.87 -8.86
C PRO A 61 13.87 18.93 -9.87
N VAL A 62 13.66 18.69 -11.16
CA VAL A 62 14.02 19.64 -12.22
C VAL A 62 12.91 20.67 -12.45
N LYS A 63 11.67 20.33 -12.11
CA LYS A 63 10.47 21.16 -12.36
C LYS A 63 9.90 21.81 -11.11
N PHE A 64 10.42 21.48 -9.92
CA PHE A 64 9.94 22.06 -8.69
C PHE A 64 10.29 23.55 -8.61
N LEU A 65 9.27 24.39 -8.38
CA LEU A 65 9.43 25.82 -8.14
C LEU A 65 9.69 26.10 -6.66
N GLU A 66 10.93 26.47 -6.33
CA GLU A 66 11.26 26.97 -4.98
C GLU A 66 10.73 28.40 -4.79
N LEU A 67 9.81 28.56 -3.86
CA LEU A 67 9.21 29.85 -3.54
C LEU A 67 10.09 30.65 -2.57
N PRO A 68 10.29 31.96 -2.81
CA PRO A 68 10.93 32.84 -1.84
C PRO A 68 10.17 32.85 -0.49
N PRO A 69 10.86 33.03 0.64
CA PRO A 69 10.23 33.03 1.97
C PRO A 69 9.10 34.06 2.12
N GLU A 70 9.18 35.18 1.42
CA GLU A 70 8.14 36.22 1.42
C GLU A 70 6.83 35.70 0.82
N ILE A 71 6.91 35.05 -0.35
CA ILE A 71 5.76 34.49 -1.06
C ILE A 71 5.17 33.31 -0.28
N PHE A 72 6.02 32.44 0.25
CA PHE A 72 5.58 31.31 1.08
C PHE A 72 4.77 31.80 2.29
N LYS A 73 5.20 32.88 2.97
CA LYS A 73 4.48 33.44 4.12
C LYS A 73 3.12 34.01 3.77
N THR A 74 2.89 34.44 2.53
CA THR A 74 1.62 35.02 2.10
C THR A 74 0.59 33.99 1.64
N LEU A 75 1.00 32.76 1.33
CA LEU A 75 0.09 31.70 0.90
C LEU A 75 -0.97 31.34 1.96
N SER A 76 -2.12 30.86 1.49
CA SER A 76 -3.14 30.23 2.33
C SER A 76 -2.57 29.03 3.08
N LYS A 77 -3.12 28.73 4.26
CA LYS A 77 -2.62 27.63 5.12
C LYS A 77 -2.57 26.30 4.37
N ILE A 78 -3.61 25.98 3.60
CA ILE A 78 -3.71 24.71 2.87
C ILE A 78 -2.59 24.60 1.82
N ASN A 79 -2.36 25.66 1.04
CA ASN A 79 -1.32 25.65 0.01
C ASN A 79 0.09 25.75 0.61
N LYS A 80 0.27 26.37 1.78
CA LYS A 80 1.51 26.28 2.57
C LYS A 80 1.82 24.85 2.97
N ASP A 81 0.84 24.12 3.49
CA ASP A 81 1.02 22.74 3.93
C ASP A 81 1.40 21.84 2.73
N ARG A 82 0.74 22.02 1.58
CA ARG A 82 1.09 21.33 0.32
C ARG A 82 2.50 21.67 -0.16
N TYR A 83 2.87 22.95 -0.19
CA TYR A 83 4.21 23.39 -0.54
C TYR A 83 5.27 22.77 0.38
N ALA A 84 5.03 22.76 1.70
CA ALA A 84 5.99 22.24 2.66
C ALA A 84 6.27 20.74 2.46
N VAL A 85 5.25 19.95 2.15
CA VAL A 85 5.41 18.51 1.83
C VAL A 85 6.24 18.35 0.56
N SER A 86 5.86 19.00 -0.54
CA SER A 86 6.56 18.88 -1.81
C SER A 86 8.00 19.44 -1.75
N PHE A 87 8.24 20.53 -1.01
CA PHE A 87 9.58 21.10 -0.80
C PHE A 87 10.49 20.14 -0.02
N THR A 88 9.96 19.46 0.99
CA THR A 88 10.70 18.47 1.77
C THR A 88 11.10 17.29 0.89
N LEU A 89 10.17 16.75 0.10
CA LEU A 89 10.43 15.71 -0.89
C LEU A 89 11.51 16.15 -1.89
N ASN A 90 11.35 17.33 -2.47
CA ASN A 90 12.26 17.89 -3.45
C ASN A 90 13.71 17.99 -2.93
N ARG A 91 13.88 18.58 -1.74
CA ARG A 91 15.19 18.76 -1.11
C ARG A 91 15.87 17.42 -0.83
N GLN A 92 15.09 16.41 -0.47
CA GLN A 92 15.60 15.07 -0.21
C GLN A 92 16.07 14.40 -1.50
N VAL A 93 15.28 14.45 -2.58
CA VAL A 93 15.66 13.93 -3.90
C VAL A 93 16.90 14.65 -4.46
N LYS A 94 17.02 15.98 -4.28
CA LYS A 94 18.22 16.74 -4.69
C LYS A 94 19.46 16.32 -3.91
N LYS A 95 19.33 16.05 -2.61
CA LYS A 95 20.44 15.58 -1.77
C LYS A 95 20.95 14.21 -2.22
N GLU A 96 20.05 13.30 -2.61
CA GLU A 96 20.38 11.96 -3.12
C GLU A 96 21.05 12.01 -4.49
N ARG A 97 20.58 12.87 -5.41
CA ARG A 97 21.27 13.06 -6.69
C ARG A 97 22.70 13.59 -6.51
N ALA A 98 22.93 14.39 -5.48
CA ALA A 98 24.25 14.94 -5.17
C ALA A 98 25.16 13.92 -4.43
N ASN A 99 24.58 13.12 -3.54
CA ASN A 99 25.26 12.07 -2.80
C ASN A 99 24.39 10.80 -2.87
N PRO A 100 24.55 9.96 -3.91
CA PRO A 100 23.79 8.74 -3.99
C PRO A 100 24.14 7.87 -2.78
N PRO A 101 23.13 7.37 -2.06
CA PRO A 101 23.36 6.49 -0.91
C PRO A 101 24.16 5.26 -1.36
N SER A 102 25.14 4.86 -0.55
CA SER A 102 25.88 3.62 -0.76
C SER A 102 25.20 2.50 0.00
N GLY A 103 24.68 1.48 -0.69
CA GLY A 103 24.03 0.34 -0.06
C GLY A 103 22.58 0.16 -0.49
N VAL A 104 21.77 -0.36 0.43
CA VAL A 104 20.34 -0.65 0.25
C VAL A 104 19.51 0.59 0.58
N ILE A 105 18.63 0.98 -0.33
CA ILE A 105 17.78 2.16 -0.26
C ILE A 105 16.32 1.73 -0.14
N ILE A 106 15.60 2.28 0.83
CA ILE A 106 14.19 1.96 1.06
C ILE A 106 13.34 3.23 1.05
N SER A 107 12.17 3.18 0.40
CA SER A 107 11.27 4.32 0.33
C SER A 107 10.58 4.64 1.67
N GLY A 108 10.27 5.91 1.86
CA GLY A 108 10.00 6.48 3.17
C GLY A 108 8.53 6.70 3.50
N ARG A 109 8.30 7.37 4.64
CA ARG A 109 6.97 7.61 5.23
C ARG A 109 5.94 8.24 4.28
N LEU A 110 6.35 8.99 3.26
CA LEU A 110 5.43 9.64 2.32
C LEU A 110 5.00 8.75 1.14
N ALA A 111 5.56 7.54 1.03
CA ALA A 111 5.21 6.58 -0.02
C ALA A 111 4.00 5.71 0.36
N THR A 112 3.35 5.10 -0.65
CA THR A 112 2.29 4.10 -0.45
C THR A 112 2.83 2.88 0.32
N ALA A 113 1.95 2.10 0.95
CA ALA A 113 2.37 0.94 1.74
C ALA A 113 3.24 -0.06 0.95
N THR A 114 2.97 -0.24 -0.35
CA THR A 114 3.78 -1.09 -1.23
C THR A 114 5.10 -0.43 -1.61
N ALA A 115 5.09 0.88 -1.91
CA ALA A 115 6.31 1.59 -2.26
C ALA A 115 7.31 1.61 -1.08
N ARG A 116 6.84 1.66 0.17
CA ARG A 116 7.67 1.54 1.38
C ARG A 116 8.41 0.21 1.53
N LEU A 117 8.03 -0.81 0.75
CA LEU A 117 8.69 -2.12 0.72
C LEU A 117 9.65 -2.26 -0.45
N GLU A 118 9.70 -1.30 -1.36
CA GLU A 118 10.64 -1.34 -2.47
C GLU A 118 12.06 -1.13 -1.94
N VAL A 119 12.92 -2.07 -2.30
CA VAL A 119 14.33 -2.11 -1.97
C VAL A 119 15.09 -1.82 -3.26
N HIS A 120 15.85 -0.73 -3.25
CA HIS A 120 16.69 -0.31 -4.37
C HIS A 120 18.17 -0.37 -3.95
N GLY A 121 19.08 -0.55 -4.90
CA GLY A 121 20.51 -0.67 -4.56
C GLY A 121 20.88 -2.01 -3.89
N GLY A 122 22.01 -2.02 -3.17
CA GLY A 122 22.61 -3.23 -2.60
C GLY A 122 23.58 -3.97 -3.52
N SER A 123 24.13 -5.09 -3.03
CA SER A 123 25.07 -5.93 -3.78
C SER A 123 24.35 -6.76 -4.85
N GLU A 124 24.88 -6.78 -6.08
CA GLU A 124 24.32 -7.58 -7.19
C GLU A 124 24.32 -9.10 -6.92
N ASP A 125 25.18 -9.54 -6.00
CA ASP A 125 25.33 -10.94 -5.59
C ASP A 125 24.33 -11.37 -4.49
N MET A 126 23.57 -10.43 -3.93
CA MET A 126 22.63 -10.67 -2.84
C MET A 126 21.19 -10.48 -3.31
N HIS A 127 20.29 -11.30 -2.75
CA HIS A 127 18.85 -11.15 -2.92
C HIS A 127 18.24 -10.70 -1.59
N THR A 128 17.57 -9.55 -1.60
CA THR A 128 16.91 -8.95 -0.43
C THR A 128 15.42 -9.21 -0.43
N CYS A 129 14.84 -9.54 0.72
CA CYS A 129 13.40 -9.74 0.88
C CYS A 129 12.92 -9.35 2.29
N TRP A 130 11.68 -8.87 2.36
CA TRP A 130 11.03 -8.53 3.63
C TRP A 130 10.37 -9.75 4.25
N PHE A 131 10.65 -10.00 5.53
CA PHE A 131 10.01 -11.06 6.31
C PHE A 131 9.36 -10.52 7.56
N ARG A 132 8.37 -11.25 8.08
CA ARG A 132 7.80 -10.93 9.39
C ARG A 132 8.75 -11.37 10.52
N PRO A 133 8.73 -10.72 11.69
CA PRO A 133 9.60 -11.06 12.82
C PRO A 133 9.42 -12.48 13.33
N ASP A 134 8.19 -13.02 13.27
CA ASP A 134 7.91 -14.41 13.66
C ASP A 134 8.58 -15.44 12.73
N GLN A 135 8.90 -15.05 11.50
CA GLN A 135 9.62 -15.88 10.52
C GLN A 135 11.14 -15.79 10.66
N HIS A 136 11.66 -14.83 11.43
CA HIS A 136 13.09 -14.53 11.53
C HIS A 136 13.93 -15.79 11.80
N ARG A 137 13.57 -16.55 12.84
CA ARG A 137 14.31 -17.76 13.23
C ARG A 137 14.35 -18.79 12.10
N GLN A 138 13.22 -19.01 11.42
CA GLN A 138 13.15 -19.94 10.30
C GLN A 138 14.03 -19.45 9.13
N LYS A 139 13.97 -18.16 8.81
CA LYS A 139 14.72 -17.58 7.70
C LYS A 139 16.23 -17.60 7.92
N VAL A 140 16.68 -17.41 9.16
CA VAL A 140 18.09 -17.60 9.52
C VAL A 140 18.55 -19.04 9.29
N TYR A 141 17.75 -20.05 9.67
CA TYR A 141 18.07 -21.45 9.33
C TYR A 141 18.06 -21.73 7.83
N GLU A 142 17.28 -20.95 7.08
CA GLU A 142 17.26 -20.97 5.62
C GLU A 142 18.42 -20.19 4.98
N GLY A 143 19.39 -19.68 5.76
CA GLY A 143 20.58 -19.01 5.24
C GLY A 143 20.41 -17.51 4.98
N TYR A 144 19.26 -16.92 5.32
CA TYR A 144 19.09 -15.48 5.29
C TYR A 144 19.82 -14.83 6.46
N LYS A 145 20.41 -13.66 6.23
CA LYS A 145 20.96 -12.77 7.25
C LYS A 145 20.21 -11.44 7.24
N VAL A 146 20.09 -10.78 8.39
CA VAL A 146 19.55 -9.41 8.44
C VAL A 146 20.52 -8.50 7.71
N VAL A 147 20.00 -7.59 6.87
CA VAL A 147 20.83 -6.58 6.21
C VAL A 147 21.38 -5.65 7.29
N ASP A 148 22.66 -5.30 7.21
CA ASP A 148 23.27 -4.44 8.22
C ASP A 148 22.60 -3.05 8.20
N ASP A 149 22.26 -2.52 9.38
CA ASP A 149 21.62 -1.21 9.52
C ASP A 149 22.53 -0.08 8.99
N GLU A 150 23.85 -0.28 9.02
CA GLU A 150 24.83 0.65 8.45
C GLU A 150 24.81 0.67 6.91
N GLU A 151 24.31 -0.39 6.28
CA GLU A 151 24.18 -0.52 4.83
C GLU A 151 22.77 -0.13 4.32
N VAL A 152 21.85 0.26 5.23
CA VAL A 152 20.46 0.62 4.90
C VAL A 152 20.20 2.11 5.09
N GLU A 153 19.95 2.79 3.99
CA GLU A 153 19.45 4.17 3.99
C GLU A 153 17.95 4.20 3.68
N THR A 154 17.17 4.91 4.50
CA THR A 154 15.73 5.10 4.26
C THR A 154 15.40 6.54 3.88
N PHE A 155 14.40 6.67 3.02
CA PHE A 155 13.79 7.95 2.73
C PHE A 155 12.94 8.41 3.94
N GLY A 156 13.02 9.68 4.31
CA GLY A 156 12.25 10.24 5.44
C GLY A 156 12.81 10.03 6.86
N GLY A 157 14.00 9.42 7.04
CA GLY A 157 14.82 9.56 8.26
C GLY A 157 14.75 8.44 9.31
N ASP A 158 14.10 7.31 9.04
CA ASP A 158 14.10 6.15 9.95
C ASP A 158 15.24 5.19 9.59
N VAL A 159 16.35 5.13 10.32
CA VAL A 159 17.49 4.25 9.94
C VAL A 159 17.23 2.79 10.36
N GLY A 160 17.63 1.84 9.50
CA GLY A 160 17.75 0.43 9.87
C GLY A 160 16.98 -0.57 8.99
N SER A 161 17.30 -1.84 9.17
CA SER A 161 16.76 -3.01 8.46
C SER A 161 15.33 -3.39 8.84
N THR A 162 14.68 -2.63 9.72
CA THR A 162 13.38 -2.97 10.29
C THR A 162 12.37 -1.88 9.98
N HIS A 163 11.28 -2.23 9.29
CA HIS A 163 10.28 -1.28 8.80
C HIS A 163 8.88 -1.60 9.34
N THR A 164 8.15 -0.55 9.70
CA THR A 164 6.75 -0.65 10.11
C THR A 164 5.83 -0.30 8.95
N VAL A 165 5.04 -1.27 8.46
CA VAL A 165 4.12 -1.07 7.34
C VAL A 165 2.66 -1.12 7.82
N GLY A 166 1.97 0.03 7.76
CA GLY A 166 0.54 0.11 8.05
C GLY A 166 0.04 1.48 8.53
N ILE A 167 -1.27 1.67 8.52
CA ILE A 167 -1.98 2.84 9.09
C ILE A 167 -2.27 2.52 10.55
N LYS A 168 -1.26 2.63 11.43
CA LYS A 168 -1.31 2.61 12.92
C LYS A 168 -0.01 2.12 13.58
N GLY A 169 0.98 1.72 12.79
CA GLY A 169 2.25 1.21 13.33
C GLY A 169 2.28 -0.31 13.55
N ASP A 170 1.27 -1.05 13.10
CA ASP A 170 1.23 -2.50 13.29
C ASP A 170 1.42 -3.24 11.95
N THR A 171 2.68 -3.57 11.69
CA THR A 171 3.24 -4.79 11.12
C THR A 171 4.69 -4.45 10.85
N GLU A 172 5.56 -4.88 11.76
CA GLU A 172 7.00 -4.79 11.63
C GLU A 172 7.46 -5.85 10.61
N LEU A 173 8.34 -5.48 9.69
CA LEU A 173 9.01 -6.37 8.76
C LEU A 173 10.51 -6.16 8.90
N ILE A 174 11.26 -7.23 8.74
CA ILE A 174 12.72 -7.26 8.82
C ILE A 174 13.24 -7.53 7.42
N LEU A 175 14.14 -6.67 6.95
CA LEU A 175 14.85 -6.85 5.70
C LEU A 175 15.95 -7.86 5.91
N MET A 176 15.90 -8.94 5.15
CA MET A 176 16.93 -9.96 5.17
C MET A 176 17.44 -10.22 3.76
N GLU A 177 18.69 -10.68 3.67
CA GLU A 177 19.35 -11.00 2.43
C GLU A 177 19.94 -12.42 2.44
N ILE A 178 20.07 -12.99 1.26
CA ILE A 178 20.64 -14.31 1.01
C ILE A 178 21.48 -14.24 -0.27
N PRO A 179 22.56 -15.02 -0.42
CA PRO A 179 23.27 -15.09 -1.70
C PRO A 179 22.32 -15.45 -2.85
N LYS A 180 22.39 -14.69 -3.94
CA LYS A 180 21.49 -14.84 -5.09
C LYS A 180 21.51 -16.26 -5.67
N LYS A 181 22.68 -16.89 -5.72
CA LYS A 181 22.84 -18.29 -6.15
C LYS A 181 22.06 -19.28 -5.28
N GLU A 182 21.98 -19.06 -3.98
CA GLU A 182 21.22 -19.93 -3.07
C GLU A 182 19.72 -19.69 -3.22
N PHE A 183 19.31 -18.43 -3.43
CA PHE A 183 17.93 -18.09 -3.73
C PHE A 183 17.45 -18.72 -5.04
N GLU A 184 18.20 -18.57 -6.12
CA GLU A 184 17.90 -19.15 -7.44
C GLU A 184 17.76 -20.67 -7.36
N LYS A 185 18.72 -21.35 -6.72
CA LYS A 185 18.66 -22.79 -6.49
C LYS A 185 17.38 -23.21 -5.74
N ARG A 186 16.97 -22.45 -4.72
CA ARG A 186 15.73 -22.73 -3.98
C ARG A 186 14.48 -22.55 -4.84
N GLN A 187 14.45 -21.53 -5.70
CA GLN A 187 13.34 -21.32 -6.64
C GLN A 187 13.24 -22.48 -7.64
N GLU A 188 14.38 -22.97 -8.14
CA GLU A 188 14.45 -24.14 -9.02
C GLU A 188 13.97 -25.42 -8.31
N ASP A 189 14.41 -25.65 -7.07
CA ASP A 189 13.98 -26.80 -6.26
C ASP A 189 12.46 -26.76 -6.00
N LEU A 190 11.91 -25.59 -5.68
CA LEU A 190 10.47 -25.36 -5.50
C LEU A 190 9.68 -25.59 -6.79
N ALA A 191 10.16 -25.06 -7.91
CA ALA A 191 9.52 -25.26 -9.22
C ALA A 191 9.50 -26.75 -9.60
N THR A 192 10.60 -27.46 -9.37
CA THR A 192 10.72 -28.90 -9.64
C THR A 192 9.79 -29.72 -8.74
N ALA A 193 9.74 -29.40 -7.44
CA ALA A 193 8.83 -30.06 -6.50
C ALA A 193 7.35 -29.82 -6.85
N SER A 194 7.01 -28.59 -7.26
CA SER A 194 5.66 -28.23 -7.71
C SER A 194 5.26 -29.00 -8.98
N HIS A 195 6.14 -29.06 -9.98
CA HIS A 195 5.91 -29.83 -11.20
C HIS A 195 5.65 -31.30 -10.90
N ARG A 196 6.51 -31.92 -10.08
CA ARG A 196 6.36 -33.32 -9.68
C ARG A 196 5.04 -33.57 -8.92
N ARG A 197 4.62 -32.64 -8.07
CA ARG A 197 3.33 -32.74 -7.37
C ARG A 197 2.15 -32.69 -8.35
N GLY A 198 2.20 -31.78 -9.33
CA GLY A 198 1.20 -31.68 -10.38
C GLY A 198 1.08 -32.95 -11.21
N GLU A 199 2.19 -33.59 -11.57
CA GLU A 199 2.19 -34.86 -12.29
C GLU A 199 1.54 -35.99 -11.47
N VAL A 200 1.86 -36.09 -10.18
CA VAL A 200 1.26 -37.10 -9.29
C VAL A 200 -0.25 -36.87 -9.15
N GLU A 201 -0.68 -35.62 -9.02
CA GLU A 201 -2.10 -35.29 -8.91
C GLU A 201 -2.85 -35.56 -10.22
N GLN A 202 -2.25 -35.28 -11.38
CA GLN A 202 -2.81 -35.63 -12.68
C GLN A 202 -2.91 -37.14 -12.90
N LEU A 203 -1.90 -37.91 -12.49
CA LEU A 203 -1.92 -39.37 -12.54
C LEU A 203 -3.01 -39.95 -11.63
N ALA A 204 -3.08 -39.51 -10.37
CA ALA A 204 -4.14 -39.92 -9.45
C ALA A 204 -5.55 -39.58 -9.98
N THR A 205 -5.70 -38.39 -10.59
CA THR A 205 -6.97 -37.99 -11.22
C THR A 205 -7.32 -38.88 -12.42
N ARG A 206 -6.34 -39.22 -13.27
CA ARG A 206 -6.53 -40.13 -14.41
C ARG A 206 -6.90 -41.55 -13.97
N GLU A 207 -6.23 -42.07 -12.94
CA GLU A 207 -6.53 -43.40 -12.38
C GLU A 207 -7.94 -43.45 -11.77
N ARG A 208 -8.36 -42.39 -11.07
CA ARG A 208 -9.72 -42.25 -10.55
C ARG A 208 -10.77 -42.19 -11.65
N LEU A 209 -10.56 -41.39 -12.69
CA LEU A 209 -11.49 -41.32 -13.83
C LEU A 209 -11.56 -42.65 -14.59
N ALA A 210 -10.44 -43.35 -14.73
CA ALA A 210 -10.40 -44.67 -15.36
C ALA A 210 -11.21 -45.71 -14.58
N SER A 211 -11.18 -45.67 -13.25
CA SER A 211 -11.90 -46.61 -12.38
C SER A 211 -13.39 -46.28 -12.26
N GLU A 212 -13.76 -45.00 -12.21
CA GLU A 212 -15.16 -44.56 -12.07
C GLU A 212 -15.94 -44.59 -13.39
N HIS A 213 -15.28 -44.35 -14.53
CA HIS A 213 -15.95 -44.10 -15.82
C HIS A 213 -15.35 -44.87 -17.00
N GLY A 214 -14.37 -45.74 -16.76
CA GLY A 214 -13.73 -46.56 -17.80
C GLY A 214 -12.71 -45.79 -18.66
N LYS A 215 -12.12 -46.48 -19.65
CA LYS A 215 -10.99 -45.96 -20.44
C LYS A 215 -11.32 -44.73 -21.29
N ASP A 216 -12.60 -44.49 -21.58
CA ASP A 216 -13.04 -43.36 -22.41
C ASP A 216 -13.03 -42.03 -21.66
N ALA A 217 -13.17 -42.05 -20.33
CA ALA A 217 -13.06 -40.86 -19.48
C ALA A 217 -11.62 -40.35 -19.35
N VAL A 218 -10.62 -41.20 -19.54
CA VAL A 218 -9.20 -40.81 -19.55
C VAL A 218 -8.85 -40.01 -20.82
N LYS A 219 -9.57 -40.25 -21.92
CA LYS A 219 -9.33 -39.58 -23.22
C LYS A 219 -9.95 -38.18 -23.28
N ASN A 220 -11.04 -37.92 -22.55
CA ASN A 220 -11.68 -36.62 -22.44
C ASN A 220 -12.09 -36.34 -20.98
N PRO A 221 -11.12 -36.04 -20.08
CA PRO A 221 -11.39 -35.87 -18.66
C PRO A 221 -12.33 -34.70 -18.36
N GLU A 222 -12.28 -33.63 -19.16
CA GLU A 222 -13.11 -32.43 -19.00
C GLU A 222 -14.62 -32.71 -19.13
N LEU A 223 -15.01 -33.75 -19.89
CA LEU A 223 -16.42 -34.16 -20.00
C LEU A 223 -16.97 -34.75 -18.69
N PHE A 224 -16.10 -35.23 -17.79
CA PHE A 224 -16.49 -35.92 -16.56
C PHE A 224 -16.21 -35.10 -15.30
N THR A 225 -15.31 -34.11 -15.38
CA THR A 225 -14.93 -33.25 -14.26
C THR A 225 -15.64 -31.90 -14.24
N SER A 226 -16.06 -31.38 -15.39
CA SER A 226 -16.80 -30.10 -15.48
C SER A 226 -18.32 -30.29 -15.37
N GLU A 227 -19.03 -29.28 -14.83
CA GLU A 227 -20.50 -29.30 -14.79
C GLU A 227 -21.12 -29.34 -16.19
N GLU A 228 -20.58 -28.55 -17.13
CA GLU A 228 -21.02 -28.53 -18.53
C GLU A 228 -20.82 -29.88 -19.21
N GLY A 229 -19.67 -30.53 -18.98
CA GLY A 229 -19.38 -31.87 -19.49
C GLY A 229 -20.36 -32.93 -18.96
N ARG A 230 -20.65 -32.89 -17.66
CA ARG A 230 -21.63 -33.79 -17.02
C ARG A 230 -23.04 -33.58 -17.56
N GLU A 231 -23.41 -32.35 -17.90
CA GLU A 231 -24.70 -32.05 -18.53
C GLU A 231 -24.81 -32.62 -19.95
N VAL A 232 -23.73 -32.60 -20.73
CA VAL A 232 -23.67 -33.21 -22.07
C VAL A 232 -23.84 -34.73 -22.01
N ILE A 233 -23.24 -35.40 -21.02
CA ILE A 233 -23.40 -36.85 -20.81
C ILE A 233 -24.84 -37.18 -20.44
N ARG A 234 -25.46 -36.41 -19.53
CA ARG A 234 -26.87 -36.60 -19.14
C ARG A 234 -27.86 -36.39 -20.28
N LYS A 235 -27.55 -35.54 -21.27
CA LYS A 235 -28.40 -35.31 -22.45
C LYS A 235 -28.26 -36.40 -23.53
N ARG A 236 -27.27 -37.28 -23.42
CA ARG A 236 -26.98 -38.34 -24.41
C ARG A 236 -27.35 -39.76 -23.95
N GLY A 237 -27.62 -39.97 -22.66
CA GLY A 237 -28.15 -41.22 -22.10
C GLY A 237 -29.65 -41.16 -21.93
#